data_AF-A0A660MB36-F1
#
_entry.id   AF-A0A660MB36-F1
#
_cell.length_a   1.000
_cell.length_b   1.000
_cell.length_c   1.000
_cell.angle_alpha   90.00
_cell.angle_beta   90.00
_cell.angle_gamma   90.00
#
_symmetry.space_group_name_H-M   'P 1'
#
loop_
_entity.id
_entity.type
_entity.pdbx_description
1 polymer ?
#
loop_
_entity_poly.entity_id
_entity_poly.type
_entity_poly.pdbx_seq_one_letter_code
_entity_poly.pdbx_strand_id
1 'polypeptide(L)'
;NTPKGFMNDIQTIFKGTDGYYHLYYLLNKNYKSSNDGTEWYHIRTKDWEHFEDLGVAIPKFVNGWSAVASGSVYQNSNGFFRDLPKTAIIAYFTSYTETGQHQYAAYSLDDGRTYHPYNHSQPVMKAQSKEQNFRDPHVWYNESTKKLMMYLAEGDKVGIYSSSDGKKWEYQGATVLNGSTLNGKDLGLIECPNLKSFYDP
;
A
#
# COMPACT_ATOMS: atom_id res chain seq x y z
N ASN A 1 4.88 -22.51 4.84
CA ASN A 1 6.23 -22.48 4.24
C ASN A 1 6.22 -21.39 3.19
N THR A 2 6.97 -20.29 3.38
CA THR A 2 7.06 -19.22 2.39
C THR A 2 7.53 -19.78 1.04
N PRO A 3 6.90 -19.43 -0.10
CA PRO A 3 7.41 -19.78 -1.41
C PRO A 3 8.88 -19.36 -1.56
N LYS A 4 9.65 -20.12 -2.36
CA LYS A 4 11.06 -19.82 -2.63
C LYS A 4 11.22 -18.38 -3.12
N GLY A 5 12.12 -17.63 -2.48
CA GLY A 5 12.39 -16.23 -2.82
C GLY A 5 12.77 -15.42 -1.59
N PHE A 6 12.86 -14.10 -1.77
CA PHE A 6 13.03 -13.13 -0.68
C PHE A 6 11.67 -12.58 -0.27
N MET A 7 11.43 -12.51 1.03
CA MET A 7 10.25 -11.87 1.63
C MET A 7 10.67 -10.57 2.30
N ASN A 8 9.87 -9.53 2.16
CA ASN A 8 10.05 -8.27 2.89
C ASN A 8 8.73 -7.80 3.53
N ASP A 9 8.57 -6.48 3.69
CA ASP A 9 7.47 -5.76 4.31
C ASP A 9 6.10 -6.43 4.21
N ILE A 10 5.41 -6.45 5.35
CA ILE A 10 4.00 -6.84 5.46
C ILE A 10 3.13 -5.62 5.20
N GLN A 11 2.04 -5.83 4.46
CA GLN A 11 1.08 -4.80 4.09
C GLN A 11 -0.08 -4.77 5.10
N THR A 12 -1.12 -3.98 4.85
CA THR A 12 -2.28 -3.90 5.75
C THR A 12 -2.90 -5.26 6.03
N ILE A 13 -3.08 -5.55 7.32
CA ILE A 13 -3.83 -6.71 7.81
C ILE A 13 -5.30 -6.32 7.92
N PHE A 14 -6.20 -7.11 7.34
CA PHE A 14 -7.65 -6.90 7.47
C PHE A 14 -8.37 -8.21 7.76
N LYS A 15 -9.53 -8.13 8.40
CA LYS A 15 -10.39 -9.29 8.62
C LYS A 15 -11.36 -9.42 7.44
N GLY A 16 -11.35 -10.57 6.80
CA GLY A 16 -12.23 -10.94 5.69
C GLY A 16 -13.61 -11.34 6.17
N THR A 17 -14.57 -11.37 5.24
CA THR A 17 -15.94 -11.85 5.53
C THR A 17 -15.99 -13.36 5.77
N ASP A 18 -14.98 -14.09 5.30
CA ASP A 18 -14.75 -15.52 5.54
C ASP A 18 -14.24 -15.83 6.97
N GLY A 19 -14.05 -14.79 7.79
CA GLY A 19 -13.60 -14.89 9.17
C GLY A 19 -12.08 -15.00 9.34
N TYR A 20 -11.29 -14.97 8.26
CA TYR A 20 -9.84 -14.99 8.33
C TYR A 20 -9.25 -13.57 8.46
N TYR A 21 -8.05 -13.48 9.04
CA TYR A 21 -7.16 -12.35 8.87
C TYR A 21 -6.36 -12.56 7.59
N HIS A 22 -6.40 -11.56 6.72
CA HIS A 22 -5.69 -11.53 5.45
C HIS A 22 -4.50 -10.59 5.55
N LEU A 23 -3.37 -11.01 5.00
CA LEU A 23 -2.13 -10.26 4.98
C LEU A 23 -1.46 -10.43 3.62
N TYR A 24 -0.78 -9.38 3.19
CA TYR A 24 0.14 -9.49 2.07
C TYR A 24 1.57 -9.22 2.54
N TYR A 25 2.54 -9.78 1.86
CA TYR A 25 3.93 -9.38 1.99
C TYR A 25 4.57 -9.21 0.62
N LEU A 26 5.66 -8.44 0.56
CA LEU A 26 6.46 -8.34 -0.65
C LEU A 26 7.23 -9.63 -0.88
N LEU A 27 6.94 -10.32 -1.98
CA LEU A 27 7.68 -11.49 -2.42
C LEU A 27 8.53 -11.15 -3.63
N ASN A 28 9.78 -11.59 -3.64
CA ASN A 28 10.64 -11.57 -4.80
C ASN A 28 11.18 -12.98 -5.07
N LYS A 29 10.51 -13.70 -5.98
CA LYS A 29 10.90 -15.05 -6.39
C LYS A 29 12.18 -15.09 -7.26
N ASN A 30 12.54 -13.96 -7.87
CA ASN A 30 13.57 -13.86 -8.91
C ASN A 30 14.69 -12.87 -8.52
N TYR A 31 14.97 -12.74 -7.22
CA TYR A 31 15.97 -11.81 -6.71
C TYR A 31 17.34 -12.00 -7.40
N LYS A 32 17.94 -10.90 -7.89
CA LYS A 32 19.18 -10.89 -8.68
C LYS A 32 19.14 -11.75 -9.94
N SER A 33 17.96 -11.91 -10.57
CA SER A 33 17.76 -12.67 -11.81
C SER A 33 16.90 -11.89 -12.80
N SER A 34 16.62 -12.46 -13.98
CA SER A 34 15.66 -11.86 -14.92
C SER A 34 14.30 -11.67 -14.25
N ASN A 35 13.65 -10.53 -14.51
CA ASN A 35 12.40 -10.12 -13.86
C ASN A 35 12.56 -9.89 -12.34
N ASP A 36 13.71 -9.41 -11.88
CA ASP A 36 13.91 -8.97 -10.49
C ASP A 36 12.90 -7.88 -10.11
N GLY A 37 12.27 -8.04 -8.95
CA GLY A 37 11.27 -7.10 -8.42
C GLY A 37 10.29 -7.80 -7.49
N THR A 38 9.66 -7.03 -6.63
CA THR A 38 8.67 -7.52 -5.67
C THR A 38 7.25 -7.54 -6.25
N GLU A 39 6.43 -8.44 -5.74
CA GLU A 39 4.98 -8.58 -5.97
C GLU A 39 4.29 -8.77 -4.60
N TRP A 40 2.97 -8.52 -4.51
CA TRP A 40 2.25 -8.80 -3.26
C TRP A 40 1.79 -10.25 -3.24
N TYR A 41 2.31 -11.02 -2.29
CA TYR A 41 1.89 -12.40 -2.03
C TYR A 41 0.93 -12.44 -0.84
N HIS A 42 -0.16 -13.17 -0.99
CA HIS A 42 -1.28 -13.21 -0.06
C HIS A 42 -1.23 -14.48 0.79
N ILE A 43 -1.35 -14.30 2.09
CA ILE A 43 -1.58 -15.37 3.07
C ILE A 43 -2.77 -15.01 3.96
N ARG A 44 -3.38 -16.01 4.58
CA ARG A 44 -4.43 -15.78 5.57
C ARG A 44 -4.29 -16.71 6.78
N THR A 45 -4.85 -16.30 7.90
CA THR A 45 -4.84 -17.08 9.16
C THR A 45 -6.12 -16.84 9.95
N LYS A 46 -6.50 -17.80 10.81
CA LYS A 46 -7.58 -17.63 11.80
C LYS A 46 -7.05 -17.46 13.22
N ASP A 47 -5.86 -17.96 13.49
CA ASP A 47 -5.31 -18.16 14.84
C ASP A 47 -3.93 -17.55 15.04
N TRP A 48 -3.33 -16.95 13.99
CA TRP A 48 -1.98 -16.35 13.98
C TRP A 48 -0.83 -17.35 14.17
N GLU A 49 -1.14 -18.64 14.15
CA GLU A 49 -0.17 -19.73 14.26
C GLU A 49 -0.09 -20.50 12.93
N HIS A 50 -1.24 -20.77 12.32
CA HIS A 50 -1.36 -21.51 11.07
C HIS A 50 -1.75 -20.56 9.93
N PHE A 51 -0.93 -20.54 8.88
CA PHE A 51 -1.12 -19.67 7.72
C PHE A 51 -1.40 -20.50 6.47
N GLU A 52 -2.39 -20.08 5.70
CA GLU A 52 -2.76 -20.62 4.39
C GLU A 52 -2.19 -19.70 3.29
N ASP A 53 -1.44 -20.27 2.36
CA ASP A 53 -0.92 -19.58 1.18
C ASP A 53 -2.02 -19.41 0.12
N LEU A 54 -2.24 -18.17 -0.35
CA LEU A 54 -3.25 -17.84 -1.36
C LEU A 54 -2.66 -17.44 -2.71
N GLY A 55 -1.34 -17.28 -2.81
CA GLY A 55 -0.67 -16.95 -4.07
C GLY A 55 -0.39 -15.47 -4.27
N VAL A 56 -0.08 -15.07 -5.49
CA VAL A 56 0.23 -13.68 -5.85
C VAL A 56 -1.08 -12.93 -6.08
N ALA A 57 -1.32 -11.88 -5.30
CA ALA A 57 -2.52 -11.05 -5.41
C ALA A 57 -2.31 -9.83 -6.32
N ILE A 58 -1.15 -9.16 -6.20
CA ILE A 58 -0.75 -8.06 -7.09
C ILE A 58 0.57 -8.44 -7.79
N PRO A 59 0.50 -8.96 -9.03
CA PRO A 59 1.68 -9.32 -9.79
C PRO A 59 2.47 -8.09 -10.26
N LYS A 60 3.78 -8.25 -10.43
CA LYS A 60 4.68 -7.24 -11.01
C LYS A 60 4.68 -7.25 -12.53
N PHE A 61 5.10 -6.14 -13.14
CA PHE A 61 5.31 -5.97 -14.59
C PHE A 61 4.07 -6.22 -15.47
N VAL A 62 2.89 -5.92 -14.93
CA VAL A 62 1.61 -6.01 -15.64
C VAL A 62 0.78 -4.77 -15.39
N ASN A 63 -0.31 -4.61 -16.14
CA ASN A 63 -1.34 -3.60 -15.86
C ASN A 63 -0.79 -2.17 -15.69
N GLY A 64 0.27 -1.83 -16.44
CA GLY A 64 0.88 -0.49 -16.44
C GLY A 64 1.89 -0.22 -15.32
N TRP A 65 2.03 -1.11 -14.33
CA TRP A 65 3.03 -0.99 -13.26
C TRP A 65 4.19 -1.98 -13.44
N SER A 66 5.30 -1.70 -12.76
CA SER A 66 6.53 -2.49 -12.79
C SER A 66 6.67 -3.34 -11.53
N ALA A 67 7.82 -3.31 -10.84
CA ALA A 67 7.95 -3.91 -9.51
C ALA A 67 6.98 -3.22 -8.54
N VAL A 68 6.33 -4.00 -7.68
CA VAL A 68 5.33 -3.54 -6.71
C VAL A 68 5.96 -3.51 -5.33
N ALA A 69 6.04 -2.33 -4.74
CA ALA A 69 6.57 -2.10 -3.40
C ALA A 69 5.44 -1.95 -2.37
N SER A 70 5.77 -1.47 -1.18
CA SER A 70 4.85 -1.41 -0.05
C SER A 70 3.69 -0.45 -0.27
N GLY A 71 2.67 -0.60 0.57
CA GLY A 71 1.42 0.14 0.52
C GLY A 71 0.41 -0.37 1.53
N SER A 72 -0.86 -0.14 1.24
CA SER A 72 -1.95 -0.43 2.16
C SER A 72 -3.24 -0.84 1.45
N VAL A 73 -4.16 -1.37 2.25
CA VAL A 73 -5.49 -1.79 1.81
C VAL A 73 -6.56 -1.00 2.53
N TYR A 74 -7.56 -0.58 1.78
CA TYR A 74 -8.77 0.08 2.23
C TYR A 74 -10.01 -0.76 1.89
N GLN A 75 -10.86 -1.05 2.88
CA GLN A 75 -12.13 -1.75 2.66
C GLN A 75 -13.24 -0.75 2.34
N ASN A 76 -13.93 -0.91 1.21
CA ASN A 76 -14.99 0.01 0.74
C ASN A 76 -16.32 -0.12 1.51
N SER A 77 -16.30 -0.54 2.77
CA SER A 77 -17.50 -0.89 3.54
C SER A 77 -18.47 0.29 3.72
N ASN A 78 -17.95 1.51 3.77
CA ASN A 78 -18.75 2.73 3.83
C ASN A 78 -19.32 3.18 2.47
N GLY A 79 -18.89 2.58 1.36
CA GLY A 79 -19.31 2.92 -0.01
C GLY A 79 -18.67 4.18 -0.59
N PHE A 80 -17.44 4.53 -0.19
CA PHE A 80 -16.69 5.66 -0.75
C PHE A 80 -16.51 5.55 -2.28
N PHE A 81 -16.06 4.39 -2.76
CA PHE A 81 -16.00 4.06 -4.19
C PHE A 81 -17.38 3.58 -4.65
N ARG A 82 -18.18 4.50 -5.20
CA ARG A 82 -19.58 4.23 -5.57
C ARG A 82 -19.74 3.36 -6.82
N ASP A 83 -18.71 3.30 -7.65
CA ASP A 83 -18.62 2.46 -8.85
C ASP A 83 -18.19 1.02 -8.53
N LEU A 84 -17.85 0.73 -7.27
CA LEU A 84 -17.48 -0.59 -6.78
C LEU A 84 -18.45 -1.05 -5.68
N PRO A 85 -18.65 -2.37 -5.48
CA PRO A 85 -19.46 -2.85 -4.37
C PRO A 85 -18.83 -2.49 -3.02
N LYS A 86 -19.64 -2.45 -1.95
CA LYS A 86 -19.14 -2.20 -0.58
C LYS A 86 -18.19 -3.29 -0.06
N THR A 87 -18.23 -4.47 -0.66
CA THR A 87 -17.31 -5.58 -0.39
C THR A 87 -15.97 -5.42 -1.11
N ALA A 88 -15.82 -4.44 -2.01
CA ALA A 88 -14.57 -4.23 -2.71
C ALA A 88 -13.45 -3.83 -1.75
N ILE A 89 -12.26 -4.33 -2.07
CA ILE A 89 -11.04 -4.05 -1.32
C ILE A 89 -10.11 -3.30 -2.27
N ILE A 90 -9.66 -2.11 -1.87
CA ILE A 90 -8.81 -1.25 -2.68
C ILE A 90 -7.40 -1.31 -2.11
N ALA A 91 -6.42 -1.71 -2.92
CA ALA A 91 -5.02 -1.61 -2.59
C ALA A 91 -4.43 -0.33 -3.20
N TYR A 92 -3.73 0.44 -2.37
CA TYR A 92 -2.83 1.49 -2.82
C TYR A 92 -1.40 1.03 -2.60
N PHE A 93 -0.55 1.14 -3.61
CA PHE A 93 0.82 0.65 -3.55
C PHE A 93 1.75 1.49 -4.40
N THR A 94 3.02 1.47 -4.02
CA THR A 94 4.07 2.05 -4.85
C THR A 94 4.48 1.07 -5.94
N SER A 95 4.72 1.58 -7.15
CA SER A 95 5.47 0.86 -8.17
C SER A 95 6.78 1.56 -8.51
N TYR A 96 7.87 0.79 -8.57
CA TYR A 96 9.18 1.26 -9.01
C TYR A 96 9.28 1.12 -10.51
N THR A 97 9.07 2.23 -11.20
CA THR A 97 9.13 2.34 -12.66
C THR A 97 10.46 2.96 -13.10
N GLU A 98 10.72 2.97 -14.40
CA GLU A 98 11.91 3.63 -14.95
C GLU A 98 11.94 5.14 -14.66
N THR A 99 10.76 5.76 -14.49
CA THR A 99 10.59 7.20 -14.26
C THR A 99 10.43 7.58 -12.80
N GLY A 100 10.42 6.61 -11.88
CA GLY A 100 10.41 6.84 -10.44
C GLY A 100 9.39 6.01 -9.67
N GLN A 101 9.22 6.39 -8.41
CA GLN A 101 8.30 5.77 -7.45
C GLN A 101 6.91 6.37 -7.66
N HIS A 102 5.95 5.60 -8.18
CA HIS A 102 4.62 6.09 -8.52
C HIS A 102 3.56 5.33 -7.72
N GLN A 103 2.50 6.02 -7.31
CA GLN A 103 1.42 5.39 -6.54
C GLN A 103 0.34 4.89 -7.49
N TYR A 104 0.01 3.62 -7.37
CA TYR A 104 -1.07 2.96 -8.11
C TYR A 104 -2.18 2.56 -7.16
N ALA A 105 -3.34 2.32 -7.74
CA ALA A 105 -4.48 1.73 -7.06
C ALA A 105 -4.97 0.52 -7.86
N ALA A 106 -5.42 -0.50 -7.15
CA ALA A 106 -6.07 -1.67 -7.72
C ALA A 106 -7.22 -2.09 -6.80
N TYR A 107 -8.23 -2.79 -7.33
CA TYR A 107 -9.36 -3.26 -6.55
C TYR A 107 -9.54 -4.77 -6.68
N SER A 108 -9.97 -5.40 -5.59
CA SER A 108 -10.34 -6.80 -5.54
C SER A 108 -11.84 -6.93 -5.29
N LEU A 109 -12.45 -7.91 -5.94
CA LEU A 109 -13.85 -8.31 -5.78
C LEU A 109 -14.00 -9.74 -5.23
N ASP A 110 -12.88 -10.35 -4.83
CA ASP A 110 -12.76 -11.77 -4.44
C ASP A 110 -12.03 -11.93 -3.09
N ASP A 111 -12.38 -11.06 -2.12
CA ASP A 111 -11.82 -11.02 -0.77
C ASP A 111 -10.28 -10.85 -0.76
N GLY A 112 -9.75 -10.08 -1.71
CA GLY A 112 -8.33 -9.73 -1.78
C GLY A 112 -7.46 -10.79 -2.45
N ARG A 113 -8.04 -11.84 -3.04
CA ARG A 113 -7.27 -12.90 -3.69
C ARG A 113 -6.61 -12.43 -4.97
N THR A 114 -7.31 -11.66 -5.79
CA THR A 114 -6.78 -11.05 -7.01
C THR A 114 -7.18 -9.59 -7.13
N TYR A 115 -6.32 -8.79 -7.75
CA TYR A 115 -6.56 -7.36 -7.94
C TYR A 115 -6.57 -6.97 -9.41
N HIS A 116 -7.55 -6.13 -9.77
CA HIS A 116 -7.70 -5.51 -11.07
C HIS A 116 -7.21 -4.04 -11.02
N PRO A 117 -6.55 -3.55 -12.08
CA PRO A 117 -6.09 -2.17 -12.10
C PRO A 117 -7.24 -1.19 -11.93
N TYR A 118 -7.03 -0.17 -11.09
CA TYR A 118 -7.92 0.98 -11.00
C TYR A 118 -7.38 2.13 -11.85
N ASN A 119 -8.19 3.16 -12.07
CA ASN A 119 -7.79 4.38 -12.79
C ASN A 119 -7.19 4.10 -14.19
N HIS A 120 -7.76 3.14 -14.93
CA HIS A 120 -7.31 2.74 -16.27
C HIS A 120 -5.82 2.39 -16.33
N SER A 121 -5.30 1.72 -15.30
CA SER A 121 -3.89 1.32 -15.21
C SER A 121 -2.91 2.51 -15.17
N GLN A 122 -3.38 3.71 -14.83
CA GLN A 122 -2.55 4.90 -14.64
C GLN A 122 -2.30 5.15 -13.15
N PRO A 123 -1.10 5.63 -12.78
CA PRO A 123 -0.82 5.98 -11.39
C PRO A 123 -1.75 7.09 -10.91
N VAL A 124 -2.21 6.98 -9.67
CA VAL A 124 -3.01 8.01 -8.98
C VAL A 124 -2.15 9.18 -8.50
N MET A 125 -0.86 8.96 -8.30
CA MET A 125 0.13 9.99 -7.98
C MET A 125 1.48 9.63 -8.60
N LYS A 126 2.21 10.64 -9.12
CA LYS A 126 3.52 10.44 -9.75
C LYS A 126 4.59 11.20 -8.98
N ALA A 127 5.70 10.54 -8.69
CA ALA A 127 6.96 11.22 -8.41
C ALA A 127 7.34 12.15 -9.56
N GLN A 128 7.98 13.26 -9.20
CA GLN A 128 8.48 14.29 -10.11
C GLN A 128 9.79 13.87 -10.80
N SER A 129 10.56 12.97 -10.21
CA SER A 129 11.78 12.41 -10.77
C SER A 129 12.00 10.96 -10.33
N LYS A 130 12.98 10.31 -10.95
CA LYS A 130 13.36 8.93 -10.65
C LYS A 130 13.98 8.77 -9.26
N GLU A 131 14.70 9.79 -8.81
CA GLU A 131 15.46 9.82 -7.56
C GLU A 131 14.59 10.23 -6.37
N GLN A 132 13.37 10.72 -6.61
CA GLN A 132 12.49 11.16 -5.54
C GLN A 132 12.02 9.96 -4.69
N ASN A 133 12.26 10.06 -3.38
CA ASN A 133 11.61 9.20 -2.40
C ASN A 133 10.13 9.56 -2.35
N PHE A 134 9.26 8.64 -2.77
CA PHE A 134 7.82 8.86 -2.89
C PHE A 134 7.12 7.51 -2.84
N ARG A 135 6.92 6.95 -1.65
CA ARG A 135 6.50 5.54 -1.52
C ARG A 135 5.73 5.19 -0.24
N ASP A 136 5.29 3.94 -0.19
CA ASP A 136 4.66 3.27 0.94
C ASP A 136 3.36 3.95 1.39
N PRO A 137 2.35 4.09 0.49
CA PRO A 137 1.11 4.78 0.80
C PRO A 137 0.30 4.03 1.84
N HIS A 138 0.04 4.70 2.97
CA HIS A 138 -0.92 4.25 3.97
C HIS A 138 -2.21 5.05 3.87
N VAL A 139 -3.30 4.38 3.45
CA VAL A 139 -4.59 5.02 3.15
C VAL A 139 -5.65 4.61 4.17
N TRP A 140 -6.42 5.59 4.65
CA TRP A 140 -7.58 5.36 5.51
C TRP A 140 -8.70 6.35 5.19
N TYR A 141 -9.91 6.04 5.65
CA TYR A 141 -11.04 6.96 5.54
C TYR A 141 -11.16 7.82 6.79
N ASN A 142 -11.29 9.13 6.59
CA ASN A 142 -11.58 10.07 7.65
C ASN A 142 -13.08 10.40 7.66
N GLU A 143 -13.77 9.93 8.71
CA GLU A 143 -15.21 10.11 8.88
C GLU A 143 -15.63 11.57 9.05
N SER A 144 -14.80 12.44 9.63
CA SER A 144 -15.18 13.84 9.88
C SER A 144 -15.12 14.69 8.61
N THR A 145 -14.13 14.43 7.75
CA THR A 145 -13.95 15.15 6.48
C THR A 145 -14.61 14.44 5.30
N LYS A 146 -15.05 13.19 5.48
CA LYS A 146 -15.60 12.32 4.43
C LYS A 146 -14.65 12.12 3.23
N LYS A 147 -13.35 12.19 3.48
CA LYS A 147 -12.28 12.01 2.49
C LYS A 147 -11.44 10.78 2.82
N LEU A 148 -10.83 10.20 1.79
CA LEU A 148 -9.66 9.36 2.00
C LEU A 148 -8.47 10.24 2.37
N MET A 149 -7.64 9.73 3.26
CA MET A 149 -6.38 10.33 3.68
C MET A 149 -5.25 9.37 3.35
N MET A 150 -4.08 9.89 3.04
CA MET A 150 -2.87 9.12 2.76
C MET A 150 -1.69 9.69 3.52
N TYR A 151 -0.92 8.81 4.14
CA TYR A 151 0.46 9.07 4.51
C TYR A 151 1.40 8.45 3.49
N LEU A 152 2.45 9.17 3.14
CA LEU A 152 3.43 8.76 2.15
C LEU A 152 4.84 9.07 2.65
N ALA A 153 5.75 8.11 2.53
CA ALA A 153 7.17 8.33 2.83
C ALA A 153 7.82 9.16 1.72
N GLU A 154 8.45 10.27 2.11
CA GLU A 154 9.04 11.25 1.19
C GLU A 154 10.46 11.66 1.62
N GLY A 155 11.33 10.69 1.91
CA GLY A 155 12.71 10.96 2.33
C GLY A 155 12.80 11.15 3.84
N ASP A 156 12.85 12.39 4.31
CA ASP A 156 12.98 12.76 5.71
C ASP A 156 11.64 13.15 6.38
N LYS A 157 10.55 13.07 5.61
CA LYS A 157 9.21 13.46 6.04
C LYS A 157 8.16 12.43 5.64
N VAL A 158 7.03 12.49 6.35
CA VAL A 158 5.79 11.82 5.96
C VAL A 158 4.85 12.88 5.39
N GLY A 159 4.58 12.79 4.08
CA GLY A 159 3.59 13.60 3.39
C GLY A 159 2.17 13.19 3.76
N ILE A 160 1.27 14.16 3.80
CA ILE A 160 -0.16 13.96 4.09
C ILE A 160 -0.95 14.41 2.88
N TYR A 161 -1.81 13.54 2.36
CA TYR A 161 -2.68 13.83 1.23
C TYR A 161 -4.14 13.52 1.57
N SER A 162 -5.06 14.20 0.90
CA SER A 162 -6.49 13.88 0.96
C SER A 162 -7.06 13.67 -0.43
N SER A 163 -8.10 12.86 -0.54
CA SER A 163 -8.81 12.61 -1.79
C SER A 163 -10.30 12.49 -1.57
N SER A 164 -11.07 13.11 -2.47
CA SER A 164 -12.54 13.02 -2.48
C SER A 164 -13.07 11.96 -3.46
N ASP A 165 -12.20 11.40 -4.32
CA ASP A 165 -12.57 10.42 -5.35
C ASP A 165 -11.67 9.17 -5.39
N GLY A 166 -10.64 9.13 -4.54
CA GLY A 166 -9.63 8.07 -4.47
C GLY A 166 -8.66 8.01 -5.66
N LYS A 167 -8.77 8.93 -6.62
CA LYS A 167 -7.95 8.99 -7.84
C LYS A 167 -7.04 10.22 -7.84
N LYS A 168 -7.57 11.38 -7.42
CA LYS A 168 -6.87 12.65 -7.33
C LYS A 168 -6.56 12.95 -5.88
N TRP A 169 -5.29 13.25 -5.60
CA TRP A 169 -4.79 13.47 -4.26
C TRP A 169 -4.25 14.89 -4.10
N GLU A 170 -4.69 15.56 -3.05
CA GLU A 170 -4.34 16.93 -2.71
C GLU A 170 -3.39 16.92 -1.51
N TYR A 171 -2.23 17.56 -1.63
CA TYR A 171 -1.28 17.70 -0.51
C TYR A 171 -1.88 18.56 0.60
N GLN A 172 -1.80 18.08 1.84
CA GLN A 172 -2.33 18.73 3.03
C GLN A 172 -1.22 19.24 3.96
N GLY A 173 0.03 18.83 3.72
CA GLY A 173 1.18 19.13 4.58
C GLY A 173 2.06 17.90 4.79
N ALA A 174 3.02 18.01 5.70
CA ALA A 174 3.89 16.90 6.06
C ALA A 174 4.35 17.02 7.51
N THR A 175 4.73 15.87 8.09
CA THR A 175 5.48 15.80 9.34
C THR A 175 6.93 15.48 9.01
N VAL A 176 7.84 16.41 9.27
CA VAL A 176 9.29 16.21 9.17
C VAL A 176 9.75 15.40 10.38
N LEU A 177 10.61 14.40 10.19
CA LEU A 177 11.09 13.52 11.26
C LEU A 177 12.59 13.66 11.53
N ASN A 178 13.36 14.26 10.62
CA ASN A 178 14.79 14.55 10.81
C ASN A 178 15.07 16.06 10.95
N GLY A 179 16.32 16.42 11.21
CA GLY A 179 16.73 17.82 11.34
C GLY A 179 16.37 18.38 12.71
N SER A 180 15.82 19.59 12.81
CA SER A 180 15.50 20.21 14.11
C SER A 180 14.37 19.51 14.87
N THR A 181 13.57 18.66 14.21
CA THR A 181 12.59 17.80 14.88
C THR A 181 13.30 16.72 15.71
N LEU A 182 12.61 16.17 16.72
CA LEU A 182 13.16 15.11 17.60
C LEU A 182 14.53 15.47 18.23
N ASN A 183 14.71 16.73 18.65
CA ASN A 183 15.93 17.23 19.30
C ASN A 183 17.20 17.09 18.44
N GLY A 184 17.10 17.28 17.11
CA GLY A 184 18.29 17.22 16.25
C GLY A 184 18.63 15.82 15.75
N LYS A 185 17.82 14.80 16.07
CA LYS A 185 18.12 13.41 15.72
C LYS A 185 17.86 13.17 14.23
N ASP A 186 18.83 12.57 13.56
CA ASP A 186 18.69 12.04 12.21
C ASP A 186 18.31 10.56 12.27
N LEU A 187 17.11 10.23 11.80
CA LEU A 187 16.61 8.85 11.68
C LEU A 187 16.93 8.24 10.31
N GLY A 188 17.55 9.01 9.41
CA GLY A 188 17.83 8.59 8.04
C GLY A 188 16.56 8.56 7.18
N LEU A 189 16.50 7.59 6.27
CA LEU A 189 15.39 7.45 5.35
C LEU A 189 14.15 6.94 6.08
N ILE A 190 13.05 7.70 6.00
CA ILE A 190 11.76 7.34 6.56
C ILE A 190 11.01 6.46 5.54
N GLU A 191 10.46 5.34 6.01
CA GLU A 191 9.71 4.36 5.21
C GLU A 191 8.49 3.85 5.97
N CYS A 192 7.55 3.24 5.24
CA CYS A 192 6.40 2.51 5.80
C CYS A 192 5.60 3.25 6.90
N PRO A 193 5.13 4.50 6.67
CA PRO A 193 4.31 5.21 7.64
C PRO A 193 3.00 4.47 7.89
N ASN A 194 2.52 4.46 9.14
CA ASN A 194 1.24 3.87 9.52
C ASN A 194 0.64 4.66 10.68
N LEU A 195 -0.67 4.94 10.63
CA LEU A 195 -1.39 5.59 11.72
C LEU A 195 -2.35 4.60 12.37
N LYS A 196 -2.20 4.42 13.68
CA LYS A 196 -3.17 3.69 14.48
C LYS A 196 -3.47 4.46 15.76
N SER A 197 -4.75 4.57 16.07
CA SER A 197 -5.20 4.96 17.40
C SER A 197 -5.11 3.74 18.30
N PHE A 198 -4.35 3.86 19.38
CA PHE A 198 -4.35 2.89 20.47
C PHE A 198 -5.26 3.42 21.57
N TYR A 199 -6.12 2.55 22.10
CA TYR A 199 -6.82 2.81 23.34
C TYR A 199 -6.00 2.15 24.44
N ASP A 200 -5.50 2.95 25.38
CA ASP A 200 -4.97 2.43 26.63
C ASP A 200 -6.17 2.33 27.60
N PRO A 201 -6.62 1.12 27.98
CA PRO A 201 -7.82 0.91 28.78
C PRO A 201 -7.70 1.41 30.22
#